data_AF-C1GYW4-F1
#
_entry.id   AF-C1GYW4-F1
#
_cell.length_a   1.000
_cell.length_b   1.000
_cell.length_c   1.000
_cell.angle_alpha   90.00
_cell.angle_beta   90.00
_cell.angle_gamma   90.00
#
_symmetry.space_group_name_H-M   'P 1'
#
loop_
_entity.id
_entity.type
_entity.pdbx_description
1 polymer ?
#
loop_
_entity_poly.entity_id
_entity_poly.type
_entity_poly.pdbx_seq_one_letter_code
_entity_poly.pdbx_strand_id
1 'polypeptide(L)'
;MLLAEFSLFLLSLACLSDGVAAQRPYDPRLVGTWTTKSGKVLTGSGFYDPVKDRFNEPSHTGISYSFTIDGFYEEAHYRAMANPTQPNCARGMMQFQHGKYEIAANGSLILTPFGSDGRQLVSNRCAGPNAYYSRYIQEELFERYEVLKDPYSGVERLNLYQFDGTPVHPMYLASRQPQMLPTETLNPIDTSSSKGKGKGKRDGSVLERREQEGAGLGVDFESLLNKNASVDTEGDNNQSGMDTLWWVGVFMTAVGGLVLIYK
;
A
#
# COMPACT_ATOMS: atom_id res chain seq x y z
N MET A 1 -23.09 9.04 -80.61
CA MET A 1 -22.01 8.34 -79.87
C MET A 1 -22.12 8.76 -78.42
N LEU A 2 -22.42 7.81 -77.55
CA LEU A 2 -22.85 7.98 -76.16
C LEU A 2 -21.63 8.10 -75.24
N LEU A 3 -21.25 9.30 -74.84
CA LEU A 3 -20.22 9.63 -73.82
C LEU A 3 -20.66 10.99 -73.24
N ALA A 4 -20.82 11.25 -71.95
CA ALA A 4 -20.47 10.55 -70.75
C ALA A 4 -21.38 11.08 -69.62
N GLU A 5 -22.26 10.24 -69.08
CA GLU A 5 -22.99 10.52 -67.84
C GLU A 5 -22.40 9.66 -66.74
N PHE A 6 -21.30 10.11 -66.13
CA PHE A 6 -20.73 9.50 -64.93
C PHE A 6 -20.14 10.61 -64.05
N SER A 7 -21.01 11.44 -63.49
CA SER A 7 -20.60 12.46 -62.53
C SER A 7 -21.60 12.55 -61.38
N LEU A 8 -21.88 11.41 -60.73
CA LEU A 8 -22.69 11.41 -59.50
C LEU A 8 -22.39 10.21 -58.58
N PHE A 9 -21.13 9.94 -58.26
CA PHE A 9 -20.77 8.99 -57.17
C PHE A 9 -19.47 9.38 -56.43
N LEU A 10 -19.19 10.69 -56.32
CA LEU A 10 -18.10 11.22 -55.51
C LEU A 10 -18.66 11.78 -54.19
N LEU A 11 -18.94 10.92 -53.20
CA LEU A 11 -18.72 11.21 -51.76
C LEU A 11 -19.01 10.01 -50.84
N SER A 12 -18.50 8.81 -51.17
CA SER A 12 -18.35 7.76 -50.16
C SER A 12 -16.91 7.78 -49.65
N LEU A 13 -16.69 8.28 -48.44
CA LEU A 13 -15.82 7.71 -47.39
C LEU A 13 -15.66 8.76 -46.29
N ALA A 14 -16.67 8.89 -45.42
CA ALA A 14 -16.43 9.45 -44.11
C ALA A 14 -15.48 8.48 -43.40
N CYS A 15 -14.19 8.81 -43.36
CA CYS A 15 -13.22 8.15 -42.49
C CYS A 15 -13.76 8.21 -41.07
N LEU A 16 -14.33 7.10 -40.60
CA LEU A 16 -14.38 6.81 -39.19
C LEU A 16 -12.92 6.67 -38.77
N SER A 17 -12.36 7.77 -38.28
CA SER A 17 -11.15 7.70 -37.47
C SER A 17 -11.54 6.91 -36.24
N ASP A 18 -11.36 5.58 -36.28
CA ASP A 18 -11.22 4.79 -35.08
C ASP A 18 -10.09 5.45 -34.30
N GLY A 19 -10.47 6.22 -33.29
CA GLY A 19 -9.55 6.71 -32.30
C GLY A 19 -8.97 5.47 -31.65
N VAL A 20 -7.86 4.98 -32.16
CA VAL A 20 -7.00 4.04 -31.44
C VAL A 20 -6.62 4.79 -30.18
N ALA A 21 -7.34 4.52 -29.10
CA ALA A 21 -6.92 4.93 -27.78
C ALA A 21 -5.50 4.38 -27.64
N ALA A 22 -4.51 5.28 -27.64
CA ALA A 22 -3.12 4.89 -27.50
C ALA A 22 -3.00 4.11 -26.19
N GLN A 23 -2.86 2.79 -26.28
CA GLN A 23 -2.63 1.97 -25.11
C GLN A 23 -1.30 2.41 -24.50
N ARG A 24 -1.32 2.68 -23.19
CA ARG A 24 -0.10 3.02 -22.47
C ARG A 24 0.89 1.85 -22.59
N PRO A 25 2.21 2.12 -22.68
CA PRO A 25 3.20 1.07 -22.61
C PRO A 25 3.02 0.25 -21.32
N TYR A 26 2.82 -1.06 -21.45
CA TYR A 26 2.74 -1.98 -20.31
C TYR A 26 3.62 -3.21 -20.57
N ASP A 27 4.15 -3.82 -19.50
CA ASP A 27 4.85 -5.10 -19.57
C ASP A 27 3.93 -6.22 -19.05
N PRO A 28 3.49 -7.17 -19.90
CA PRO A 28 2.62 -8.27 -19.47
C PRO A 28 3.28 -9.17 -18.42
N ARG A 29 4.62 -9.18 -18.33
CA ARG A 29 5.34 -9.98 -17.34
C ARG A 29 5.21 -9.43 -15.92
N LEU A 30 5.02 -8.12 -15.79
CA LEU A 30 4.85 -7.42 -14.51
C LEU A 30 3.45 -7.64 -13.92
N VAL A 31 2.46 -7.90 -14.76
CA VAL A 31 1.06 -8.10 -14.33
C VAL A 31 0.92 -9.32 -13.42
N GLY A 32 0.25 -9.10 -12.28
CA GLY A 32 0.04 -10.10 -11.24
C GLY A 32 0.35 -9.55 -9.85
N THR A 33 0.25 -10.42 -8.86
CA THR A 33 0.57 -10.16 -7.46
C THR A 33 1.90 -10.79 -7.10
N TRP A 34 2.79 -9.98 -6.55
CA TRP A 34 4.15 -10.30 -6.16
C TRP A 34 4.27 -10.15 -4.66
N THR A 35 4.93 -11.09 -4.00
CA THR A 35 5.13 -11.05 -2.55
C THR A 35 6.53 -11.48 -2.19
N THR A 36 7.09 -10.90 -1.13
CA THR A 36 8.37 -11.39 -0.56
C THR A 36 8.24 -12.82 -0.04
N LYS A 37 9.39 -13.46 0.24
CA LYS A 37 9.52 -14.90 0.54
C LYS A 37 8.54 -15.49 1.57
N SER A 38 8.07 -14.71 2.57
CA SER A 38 7.12 -15.23 3.55
C SER A 38 5.79 -15.64 2.91
N GLY A 39 5.38 -14.97 1.82
CA GLY A 39 4.12 -15.21 1.14
C GLY A 39 2.89 -14.95 2.01
N LYS A 40 3.05 -14.22 3.13
CA LYS A 40 1.96 -13.95 4.09
C LYS A 40 1.36 -12.56 3.93
N VAL A 41 2.14 -11.61 3.41
CA VAL A 41 1.63 -10.28 3.05
C VAL A 41 1.16 -10.36 1.61
N LEU A 42 -0.13 -10.13 1.39
CA LEU A 42 -0.76 -10.10 0.07
C LEU A 42 -1.66 -8.87 0.01
N THR A 43 -1.62 -8.18 -1.12
CA THR A 43 -2.53 -7.08 -1.44
C THR A 43 -3.99 -7.57 -1.51
N GLY A 44 -4.92 -6.65 -1.33
CA GLY A 44 -6.36 -6.84 -1.38
C GLY A 44 -7.04 -6.71 -0.02
N SER A 45 -8.33 -7.09 0.01
CA SER A 45 -9.18 -7.01 1.21
C SER A 45 -8.69 -7.85 2.39
N GLY A 46 -7.83 -8.85 2.12
CA GLY A 46 -7.17 -9.65 3.15
C GLY A 46 -6.16 -8.88 3.99
N PHE A 47 -5.63 -7.75 3.49
CA PHE A 47 -4.66 -6.91 4.20
C PHE A 47 -5.26 -5.59 4.70
N TYR A 48 -6.07 -4.92 3.87
CA TYR A 48 -6.75 -3.68 4.23
C TYR A 48 -8.23 -3.76 3.91
N ASP A 49 -9.08 -3.46 4.89
CA ASP A 49 -10.53 -3.39 4.74
C ASP A 49 -10.94 -1.91 4.64
N PRO A 50 -11.30 -1.40 3.44
CA PRO A 50 -11.68 0.00 3.26
C PRO A 50 -13.05 0.34 3.85
N VAL A 51 -13.92 -0.66 4.09
CA VAL A 51 -15.26 -0.44 4.66
C VAL A 51 -15.17 -0.22 6.17
N LYS A 52 -14.31 -0.97 6.84
CA LYS A 52 -14.06 -0.84 8.29
C LYS A 52 -12.89 0.08 8.63
N ASP A 53 -12.17 0.59 7.63
CA ASP A 53 -10.96 1.42 7.76
C ASP A 53 -9.96 0.80 8.74
N ARG A 54 -9.61 -0.47 8.51
CA ARG A 54 -8.69 -1.24 9.37
C ARG A 54 -7.75 -2.14 8.58
N PHE A 55 -6.59 -2.39 9.16
CA PHE A 55 -5.67 -3.42 8.69
C PHE A 55 -6.03 -4.78 9.30
N ASN A 56 -5.80 -5.84 8.52
CA ASN A 56 -5.80 -7.22 9.00
C ASN A 56 -4.33 -7.68 9.04
N GLU A 57 -3.81 -7.95 10.24
CA GLU A 57 -2.40 -8.24 10.43
C GLU A 57 -2.01 -9.61 9.84
N PRO A 58 -1.03 -9.66 8.92
CA PRO A 58 -0.50 -10.92 8.43
C PRO A 58 0.31 -11.67 9.50
N SER A 59 0.33 -13.00 9.44
CA SER A 59 1.13 -13.82 10.38
C SER A 59 2.65 -13.59 10.35
N HIS A 60 3.20 -13.06 9.24
CA HIS A 60 4.62 -12.83 9.06
C HIS A 60 4.86 -11.55 8.27
N THR A 61 5.98 -10.88 8.53
CA THR A 61 6.41 -9.69 7.80
C THR A 61 6.66 -9.97 6.31
N GLY A 62 6.54 -8.94 5.51
CA GLY A 62 6.71 -9.00 4.07
C GLY A 62 6.24 -7.75 3.35
N ILE A 63 6.44 -7.76 2.04
CA ILE A 63 6.01 -6.72 1.11
C ILE A 63 5.27 -7.41 -0.03
N SER A 64 4.20 -6.79 -0.51
CA SER A 64 3.45 -7.24 -1.67
C SER A 64 3.14 -6.08 -2.60
N TYR A 65 3.27 -6.31 -3.90
CA TYR A 65 2.80 -5.41 -4.95
C TYR A 65 1.88 -6.16 -5.90
N SER A 66 0.87 -5.50 -6.41
CA SER A 66 -0.05 -6.04 -7.40
C SER A 66 -0.16 -5.05 -8.55
N PHE A 67 -0.07 -5.54 -9.79
CA PHE A 67 -0.12 -4.72 -10.99
C PHE A 67 -1.19 -5.25 -11.94
N THR A 68 -2.06 -4.37 -12.43
CA THR A 68 -3.09 -4.69 -13.43
C THR A 68 -2.70 -4.20 -14.82
N ILE A 69 -3.25 -4.85 -15.86
CA ILE A 69 -3.03 -4.45 -17.26
C ILE A 69 -3.49 -3.01 -17.55
N ASP A 70 -4.46 -2.51 -16.79
CA ASP A 70 -5.04 -1.18 -16.96
C ASP A 70 -4.18 -0.05 -16.35
N GLY A 71 -3.02 -0.39 -15.78
CA GLY A 71 -2.07 0.58 -15.22
C GLY A 71 -2.35 0.98 -13.77
N PHE A 72 -3.00 0.11 -12.98
CA PHE A 72 -3.19 0.32 -11.54
C PHE A 72 -2.27 -0.59 -10.73
N TYR A 73 -1.85 -0.07 -9.58
CA TYR A 73 -1.07 -0.83 -8.62
C TYR A 73 -1.67 -0.74 -7.23
N GLU A 74 -1.36 -1.74 -6.43
CA GLU A 74 -1.58 -1.73 -5.00
C GLU A 74 -0.33 -2.28 -4.31
N GLU A 75 0.00 -1.72 -3.15
CA GLU A 75 1.08 -2.19 -2.30
C GLU A 75 0.59 -2.47 -0.88
N ALA A 76 1.24 -3.45 -0.25
CA ALA A 76 1.03 -3.80 1.14
C ALA A 76 2.38 -4.08 1.79
N HIS A 77 2.68 -3.37 2.87
CA HIS A 77 3.90 -3.55 3.65
C HIS A 77 3.55 -3.94 5.08
N TYR A 78 4.16 -5.01 5.57
CA TYR A 78 4.18 -5.32 7.00
C TYR A 78 5.61 -5.60 7.43
N ARG A 79 6.18 -4.74 8.27
CA ARG A 79 7.58 -4.85 8.71
C ARG A 79 7.78 -4.48 10.17
N ALA A 80 8.75 -5.15 10.79
CA ALA A 80 9.32 -4.72 12.05
C ALA A 80 10.46 -3.72 11.80
N MET A 81 10.40 -2.57 12.47
CA MET A 81 11.43 -1.54 12.44
C MET A 81 12.21 -1.58 13.76
N ALA A 82 13.48 -1.94 13.68
CA ALA A 82 14.37 -1.97 14.83
C ALA A 82 14.65 -0.55 15.36
N ASN A 83 14.92 -0.45 16.66
CA ASN A 83 15.43 0.77 17.31
C ASN A 83 16.81 0.47 17.91
N PRO A 84 17.91 0.83 17.23
CA PRO A 84 19.26 0.51 17.70
C PRO A 84 19.61 1.10 19.08
N THR A 85 19.04 2.25 19.41
CA THR A 85 19.26 2.91 20.70
C THR A 85 18.52 2.20 21.84
N GLN A 86 17.35 1.64 21.55
CA GLN A 86 16.53 0.89 22.51
C GLN A 86 15.98 -0.38 21.85
N PRO A 87 16.77 -1.48 21.80
CA PRO A 87 16.39 -2.70 21.08
C PRO A 87 15.11 -3.37 21.59
N ASN A 88 14.74 -3.14 22.85
CA ASN A 88 13.49 -3.57 23.45
C ASN A 88 12.25 -2.80 22.95
N CYS A 89 12.45 -1.71 22.19
CA CYS A 89 11.43 -0.82 21.68
C CYS A 89 11.30 -0.89 20.15
N ALA A 90 11.26 -2.12 19.61
CA ALA A 90 10.96 -2.34 18.20
C ALA A 90 9.54 -1.86 17.86
N ARG A 91 9.35 -1.40 16.62
CA ARG A 91 8.08 -0.90 16.11
C ARG A 91 7.53 -1.84 15.05
N GLY A 92 6.22 -2.10 15.07
CA GLY A 92 5.53 -2.71 13.94
C GLY A 92 5.00 -1.63 13.00
N MET A 93 5.06 -1.86 11.70
CA MET A 93 4.38 -1.01 10.72
C MET A 93 3.60 -1.87 9.74
N MET A 94 2.34 -1.50 9.53
CA MET A 94 1.52 -1.90 8.40
C MET A 94 1.23 -0.66 7.54
N GLN A 95 1.42 -0.76 6.23
CA GLN A 95 1.17 0.32 5.30
C GLN A 95 0.48 -0.22 4.06
N PHE A 96 -0.52 0.52 3.61
CA PHE A 96 -1.29 0.26 2.41
C PHE A 96 -1.32 1.54 1.57
N GLN A 97 -1.11 1.42 0.27
CA GLN A 97 -1.50 2.43 -0.70
C GLN A 97 -1.77 1.78 -2.05
N HIS A 98 -2.52 2.50 -2.89
CA HIS A 98 -2.86 2.06 -4.24
C HIS A 98 -3.03 3.26 -5.14
N GLY A 99 -2.94 3.05 -6.45
CA GLY A 99 -2.96 4.13 -7.42
C GLY A 99 -2.65 3.67 -8.82
N LYS A 100 -2.00 4.55 -9.58
CA LYS A 100 -1.62 4.32 -10.98
C LYS A 100 -0.13 4.07 -11.08
N TYR A 101 0.27 3.17 -11.97
CA TYR A 101 1.66 3.01 -12.34
C TYR A 101 1.89 3.36 -13.80
N GLU A 102 3.12 3.77 -14.10
CA GLU A 102 3.59 4.04 -15.44
C GLU A 102 4.99 3.48 -15.63
N ILE A 103 5.24 2.88 -16.80
CA ILE A 103 6.60 2.51 -17.22
C ILE A 103 7.11 3.63 -18.11
N ALA A 104 8.07 4.38 -17.59
CA ALA A 104 8.71 5.47 -18.31
C ALA A 104 9.53 4.92 -19.49
N ALA A 105 9.78 5.76 -20.50
CA ALA A 105 10.49 5.37 -21.73
C ALA A 105 11.93 4.88 -21.49
N ASN A 106 12.54 5.28 -20.37
CA ASN A 106 13.87 4.81 -19.95
C ASN A 106 13.84 3.44 -19.23
N GLY A 107 12.67 2.86 -19.00
CA GLY A 107 12.47 1.58 -18.29
C GLY A 107 12.22 1.73 -16.79
N SER A 108 12.17 2.94 -16.24
CA SER A 108 11.81 3.17 -14.84
C SER A 108 10.32 2.92 -14.58
N LEU A 109 9.99 2.48 -13.37
CA LEU A 109 8.61 2.25 -12.94
C LEU A 109 8.21 3.33 -11.94
N ILE A 110 7.17 4.09 -12.26
CA ILE A 110 6.66 5.20 -11.45
C ILE A 110 5.33 4.79 -10.85
N LEU A 111 5.18 4.92 -9.54
CA LEU A 111 3.96 4.62 -8.78
C LEU A 111 3.39 5.92 -8.20
N THR A 112 2.17 6.27 -8.61
CA THR A 112 1.46 7.47 -8.17
C THR A 112 0.19 7.07 -7.40
N PRO A 113 0.17 7.21 -6.06
CA PRO A 113 -0.96 6.79 -5.22
C PRO A 113 -2.18 7.70 -5.37
N PHE A 114 -3.36 7.19 -5.05
CA PHE A 114 -4.53 8.01 -4.78
C PHE A 114 -4.37 8.72 -3.43
N GLY A 115 -4.32 10.06 -3.47
CA GLY A 115 -3.83 10.83 -2.33
C GLY A 115 -4.64 10.78 -1.03
N SER A 116 -5.87 10.26 -1.05
CA SER A 116 -6.72 10.14 0.15
C SER A 116 -6.78 8.72 0.74
N ASP A 117 -6.26 7.72 0.04
CA ASP A 117 -6.58 6.31 0.33
C ASP A 117 -5.48 5.59 1.11
N GLY A 118 -4.23 6.03 0.99
CA GLY A 118 -3.15 5.37 1.71
C GLY A 118 -3.35 5.44 3.22
N ARG A 119 -2.94 4.38 3.90
CA ARG A 119 -3.02 4.20 5.35
C ARG A 119 -1.70 3.68 5.87
N GLN A 120 -1.38 4.09 7.09
CA GLN A 120 -0.23 3.57 7.82
C GLN A 120 -0.61 3.40 9.29
N LEU A 121 -0.38 2.20 9.82
CA LEU A 121 -0.48 1.84 11.22
C LEU A 121 0.91 1.57 11.76
N VAL A 122 1.31 2.28 12.81
CA VAL A 122 2.60 2.10 13.49
C VAL A 122 2.36 1.77 14.96
N SER A 123 2.80 0.59 15.40
CA SER A 123 2.78 0.19 16.80
C SER A 123 4.15 0.41 17.45
N ASN A 124 4.17 0.96 18.65
CA ASN A 124 5.38 1.13 19.45
C ASN A 124 5.06 0.84 20.92
N ARG A 125 5.44 -0.35 21.39
CA ARG A 125 5.16 -0.81 22.76
C ARG A 125 5.74 0.12 23.84
N CYS A 126 6.84 0.81 23.54
CA CYS A 126 7.45 1.73 24.48
C CYS A 126 6.82 3.13 24.48
N ALA A 127 6.06 3.49 23.44
CA ALA A 127 5.31 4.76 23.40
C ALA A 127 3.92 4.63 24.04
N GLY A 128 3.36 3.42 24.10
CA GLY A 128 2.09 3.14 24.73
C GLY A 128 1.47 1.84 24.24
N PRO A 129 0.28 1.47 24.78
CA PRO A 129 -0.43 0.26 24.37
C PRO A 129 -1.09 0.39 22.99
N ASN A 130 -1.33 1.61 22.52
CA ASN A 130 -2.08 1.86 21.29
C ASN A 130 -1.15 2.05 20.09
N ALA A 131 -1.59 1.59 18.92
CA ALA A 131 -0.95 1.92 17.66
C ALA A 131 -1.39 3.31 17.17
N TYR A 132 -0.52 3.97 16.41
CA TYR A 132 -0.82 5.21 15.70
C TYR A 132 -1.31 4.89 14.29
N TYR A 133 -2.53 5.29 13.98
CA TYR A 133 -3.16 5.13 12.67
C TYR A 133 -3.24 6.48 11.95
N SER A 134 -2.75 6.54 10.71
CA SER A 134 -2.65 7.78 9.93
C SER A 134 -2.88 7.55 8.45
N ARG A 135 -3.25 8.61 7.73
CA ARG A 135 -3.21 8.62 6.27
C ARG A 135 -1.78 8.65 5.78
N TYR A 136 -1.55 8.04 4.62
CA TYR A 136 -0.23 7.95 4.00
C TYR A 136 -0.34 8.26 2.51
N ILE A 137 0.65 8.98 1.98
CA ILE A 137 0.76 9.27 0.55
C ILE A 137 2.25 9.36 0.22
N GLN A 138 2.73 8.47 -0.63
CA GLN A 138 4.11 8.53 -1.09
C GLN A 138 4.19 8.04 -2.54
N GLU A 139 4.66 8.91 -3.42
CA GLU A 139 5.06 8.50 -4.77
C GLU A 139 6.34 7.68 -4.69
N GLU A 140 6.41 6.58 -5.44
CA GLU A 140 7.58 5.71 -5.52
C GLU A 140 8.13 5.67 -6.94
N LEU A 141 9.46 5.80 -7.05
CA LEU A 141 10.19 5.67 -8.30
C LEU A 141 11.15 4.49 -8.16
N PHE A 142 11.00 3.50 -9.04
CA PHE A 142 12.00 2.47 -9.25
C PHE A 142 12.82 2.80 -10.50
N GLU A 143 14.14 2.93 -10.34
CA GLU A 143 15.05 3.23 -11.45
C GLU A 143 14.88 2.21 -12.58
N ARG A 144 14.75 0.92 -12.21
CA ARG A 144 14.51 -0.19 -13.12
C ARG A 144 13.85 -1.35 -12.37
N TYR A 145 13.30 -2.28 -13.14
CA TYR A 145 12.81 -3.56 -12.65
C TYR A 145 13.21 -4.69 -13.59
N GLU A 146 13.24 -5.91 -13.07
CA GLU A 146 13.47 -7.10 -13.87
C GLU A 146 12.56 -8.24 -13.42
N VAL A 147 11.96 -8.92 -14.40
CA VAL A 147 11.15 -10.13 -14.18
C VAL A 147 11.93 -11.30 -14.73
N LEU A 148 12.36 -12.20 -13.85
CA LEU A 148 13.21 -13.34 -14.16
C LEU A 148 12.64 -14.60 -13.53
N LYS A 149 12.99 -15.78 -14.05
CA LYS A 149 12.71 -17.04 -13.36
C LYS A 149 13.83 -17.30 -12.35
N ASP A 150 13.47 -17.47 -11.08
CA ASP A 150 14.45 -17.75 -10.04
C ASP A 150 15.06 -19.15 -10.24
N PRO A 151 16.39 -19.29 -10.36
CA PRO A 151 17.01 -20.58 -10.68
C PRO A 151 16.91 -21.60 -9.53
N TYR A 152 16.74 -21.12 -8.29
CA TYR A 152 16.65 -21.99 -7.12
C TYR A 152 15.22 -22.50 -6.87
N SER A 153 14.25 -21.60 -6.79
CA SER A 153 12.85 -21.95 -6.53
C SER A 153 12.06 -22.33 -7.79
N GLY A 154 12.53 -21.95 -8.97
CA GLY A 154 11.82 -22.13 -10.24
C GLY A 154 10.59 -21.22 -10.41
N VAL A 155 10.32 -20.33 -9.45
CA VAL A 155 9.20 -19.37 -9.46
C VAL A 155 9.64 -18.08 -10.14
N GLU A 156 8.71 -17.36 -10.77
CA GLU A 156 8.98 -16.04 -11.31
C GLU A 156 9.25 -15.04 -10.19
N ARG A 157 10.29 -14.23 -10.38
CA ARG A 157 10.84 -13.30 -9.41
C ARG A 157 10.92 -11.91 -10.01
N LEU A 158 10.34 -10.95 -9.31
CA LEU A 158 10.44 -9.53 -9.60
C LEU A 158 11.50 -8.92 -8.69
N ASN A 159 12.55 -8.35 -9.29
CA ASN A 159 13.52 -7.52 -8.56
C ASN A 159 13.25 -6.06 -8.92
N LEU A 160 12.99 -5.26 -7.90
CA LEU A 160 12.84 -3.82 -8.00
C LEU A 160 14.12 -3.15 -7.53
N TYR A 161 14.46 -2.03 -8.14
CA TYR A 161 15.60 -1.20 -7.77
C TYR A 161 15.07 0.19 -7.47
N GLN A 162 15.34 0.69 -6.26
CA GLN A 162 14.90 2.02 -5.80
C GLN A 162 15.45 3.12 -6.72
N PHE A 163 15.02 4.36 -6.50
CA PHE A 163 15.44 5.52 -7.28
C PHE A 163 16.97 5.75 -7.33
N ASP A 164 17.72 5.21 -6.35
CA ASP A 164 19.17 5.28 -6.21
C ASP A 164 19.90 4.02 -6.74
N GLY A 165 19.15 3.07 -7.31
CA GLY A 165 19.67 1.79 -7.78
C GLY A 165 19.83 0.73 -6.68
N THR A 166 19.51 1.05 -5.42
CA THR A 166 19.56 0.08 -4.32
C THR A 166 18.51 -1.01 -4.55
N PRO A 167 18.89 -2.30 -4.59
CA PRO A 167 17.93 -3.39 -4.79
C PRO A 167 16.97 -3.49 -3.61
N VAL A 168 15.69 -3.65 -3.91
CA VAL A 168 14.65 -4.00 -2.94
C VAL A 168 14.67 -5.51 -2.70
N HIS A 169 14.05 -5.96 -1.60
CA HIS A 169 13.85 -7.39 -1.36
C HIS A 169 13.22 -8.08 -2.58
N PRO A 170 13.76 -9.24 -3.01
CA PRO A 170 13.21 -9.96 -4.15
C PRO A 170 11.79 -10.42 -3.84
N MET A 171 10.92 -10.27 -4.82
CA MET A 171 9.53 -10.69 -4.73
C MET A 171 9.25 -11.84 -5.68
N TYR A 172 8.37 -12.74 -5.28
CA TYR A 172 8.00 -13.93 -6.02
C TYR A 172 6.54 -13.83 -6.42
N LEU A 173 6.21 -14.34 -7.59
CA LEU A 173 4.85 -14.35 -8.11
C LEU A 173 3.95 -15.21 -7.21
N ALA A 174 2.95 -14.59 -6.60
CA ALA A 174 1.91 -15.27 -5.83
C ALA A 174 0.73 -15.70 -6.72
N SER A 175 0.30 -14.81 -7.62
CA SER A 175 -0.83 -15.05 -8.52
C SER A 175 -0.69 -14.21 -9.78
N ARG A 176 -1.06 -14.77 -10.95
CA ARG A 176 -1.16 -14.00 -12.20
C ARG A 176 -2.43 -13.16 -12.29
N GLN A 177 -3.48 -13.55 -11.59
CA GLN A 177 -4.63 -12.68 -11.40
C GLN A 177 -4.29 -11.67 -10.30
N PRO A 178 -4.26 -10.36 -10.59
CA PRO A 178 -3.94 -9.34 -9.60
C PRO A 178 -4.99 -9.36 -8.47
N GLN A 179 -4.51 -9.48 -7.24
CA GLN A 179 -5.30 -9.32 -6.02
C GLN A 179 -5.09 -7.90 -5.52
N MET A 180 -6.12 -7.05 -5.60
CA MET A 180 -6.13 -5.68 -5.08
C MET A 180 -7.56 -5.21 -4.83
N LEU A 181 -7.72 -4.11 -4.11
CA LEU A 181 -8.99 -3.43 -3.92
C LEU A 181 -9.46 -2.75 -5.23
N PRO A 182 -10.72 -2.26 -5.29
CA PRO A 182 -11.22 -1.55 -6.47
C PRO A 182 -10.33 -0.37 -6.87
N THR A 183 -10.07 -0.24 -8.17
CA THR A 183 -9.17 0.74 -8.78
C THR A 183 -9.78 2.14 -8.90
N GLU A 184 -10.41 2.60 -7.83
CA GLU A 184 -11.05 3.90 -7.70
C GLU A 184 -10.70 4.52 -6.34
N THR A 185 -10.92 5.82 -6.17
CA THR A 185 -10.72 6.44 -4.86
C THR A 185 -11.71 5.86 -3.85
N LEU A 186 -11.18 5.16 -2.83
CA LEU A 186 -11.96 4.44 -1.82
C LEU A 186 -12.50 5.38 -0.74
N ASN A 187 -11.76 6.43 -0.40
CA ASN A 187 -12.08 7.39 0.65
C ASN A 187 -12.06 8.83 0.11
N PRO A 188 -13.10 9.26 -0.64
CA PRO A 188 -13.17 10.61 -1.13
C PRO A 188 -13.19 11.60 0.04
N ILE A 189 -12.33 12.62 -0.01
CA ILE A 189 -12.41 13.76 0.88
C ILE A 189 -13.33 14.78 0.20
N ASP A 190 -14.35 15.25 0.91
CA ASP A 190 -15.18 16.36 0.44
C ASP A 190 -14.32 17.63 0.31
N THR A 191 -13.64 17.81 -0.81
CA THR A 191 -13.28 19.15 -1.29
C THR A 191 -14.56 19.82 -1.77
N SER A 192 -15.47 20.11 -0.84
CA SER A 192 -16.49 21.13 -1.04
C SER A 192 -15.78 22.49 -1.07
N SER A 193 -15.04 22.76 -2.15
CA SER A 193 -14.82 24.15 -2.53
C SER A 193 -16.22 24.70 -2.81
N SER A 194 -16.71 25.52 -1.87
CA SER A 194 -17.98 26.22 -1.95
C SER A 194 -17.99 27.12 -3.19
N LYS A 195 -18.27 26.56 -4.36
CA LYS A 195 -18.66 27.31 -5.55
C LYS A 195 -20.17 27.55 -5.47
N GLY A 196 -20.51 28.69 -4.85
CA GLY A 196 -21.68 29.49 -5.18
C GLY A 196 -23.04 28.96 -4.74
N LYS A 197 -23.56 29.50 -3.64
CA LYS A 197 -24.99 29.85 -3.55
C LYS A 197 -25.19 31.09 -2.67
N GLY A 198 -25.41 32.21 -3.37
CA GLY A 198 -26.42 33.23 -3.06
C GLY A 198 -26.46 33.86 -1.67
N LYS A 199 -26.01 35.12 -1.61
CA LYS A 199 -26.52 36.23 -0.78
C LYS A 199 -27.73 35.90 0.12
N GLY A 200 -27.49 35.74 1.41
CA GLY A 200 -28.50 35.84 2.47
C GLY A 200 -28.11 36.95 3.46
N LYS A 201 -28.89 38.01 3.48
CA LYS A 201 -28.69 39.28 4.21
C LYS A 201 -29.25 39.19 5.64
N ARG A 202 -28.41 39.32 6.68
CA ARG A 202 -28.73 39.72 8.08
C ARG A 202 -27.42 40.22 8.69
N ASP A 203 -27.06 41.50 8.62
CA ASP A 203 -27.51 42.65 9.43
C ASP A 203 -27.47 42.42 10.95
N GLY A 204 -26.68 43.23 11.66
CA GLY A 204 -26.80 43.50 13.10
C GLY A 204 -25.71 42.96 14.06
N SER A 205 -24.74 43.84 14.39
CA SER A 205 -24.07 44.07 15.70
C SER A 205 -23.41 42.88 16.44
N VAL A 206 -22.15 42.89 16.90
CA VAL A 206 -21.44 43.86 17.74
C VAL A 206 -19.93 43.65 17.52
N LEU A 207 -19.19 44.76 17.45
CA LEU A 207 -17.73 44.81 17.40
C LEU A 207 -17.17 44.55 18.80
N GLU A 208 -16.42 43.47 18.97
CA GLU A 208 -15.36 43.40 19.99
C GLU A 208 -14.05 42.96 19.35
N ARG A 209 -12.98 43.55 19.87
CA ARG A 209 -11.72 43.92 19.21
C ARG A 209 -10.64 42.85 19.40
N ARG A 210 -9.87 42.59 18.31
CA ARG A 210 -8.45 42.12 18.17
C ARG A 210 -7.99 40.96 19.08
N GLU A 211 -7.32 39.92 18.60
CA GLU A 211 -6.09 39.96 17.78
C GLU A 211 -6.07 38.89 16.68
N GLN A 212 -5.32 39.25 15.65
CA GLN A 212 -5.13 38.60 14.37
C GLN A 212 -3.71 38.06 14.37
N GLU A 213 -3.51 36.74 14.28
CA GLU A 213 -2.29 36.15 13.70
C GLU A 213 -2.48 34.65 13.46
N GLY A 214 -2.12 34.19 12.26
CA GLY A 214 -1.99 32.78 11.92
C GLY A 214 -3.22 32.13 11.28
N ALA A 215 -3.48 32.45 10.01
CA ALA A 215 -4.23 31.58 9.11
C ALA A 215 -3.44 30.27 8.86
N GLY A 216 -3.40 29.41 9.88
CA GLY A 216 -2.98 28.02 9.76
C GLY A 216 -4.21 27.17 9.44
N LEU A 217 -4.06 26.28 8.46
CA LEU A 217 -5.01 25.21 8.15
C LEU A 217 -5.19 24.32 9.39
N GLY A 218 -6.07 24.74 10.30
CA GLY A 218 -6.53 23.95 11.43
C GLY A 218 -7.50 22.90 10.93
N VAL A 219 -6.99 21.92 10.18
CA VAL A 219 -7.69 20.65 10.03
C VAL A 219 -7.56 19.99 11.39
N ASP A 220 -8.67 19.94 12.11
CA ASP A 220 -8.89 19.22 13.35
C ASP A 220 -8.59 17.72 13.13
N PHE A 221 -7.29 17.39 13.16
CA PHE A 221 -6.75 16.05 12.96
C PHE A 221 -7.34 15.04 13.97
N GLU A 222 -7.87 15.55 15.09
CA GLU A 222 -8.50 14.76 16.15
C GLU A 222 -9.87 14.19 15.76
N SER A 223 -10.58 14.77 14.78
CA SER A 223 -11.91 14.28 14.35
C SER A 223 -11.85 13.17 13.29
N LEU A 224 -10.71 12.99 12.61
CA LEU A 224 -10.49 11.93 11.61
C LEU A 224 -9.88 10.64 12.17
N LEU A 225 -9.49 10.63 13.44
CA LEU A 225 -9.04 9.42 14.13
C LEU A 225 -10.24 8.53 14.42
N ASN A 226 -10.37 7.42 13.70
CA ASN A 226 -11.26 6.33 14.06
C ASN A 226 -10.83 5.77 15.43
N LYS A 227 -11.43 6.27 16.51
CA LYS A 227 -11.18 5.84 17.90
C LYS A 227 -11.57 4.36 18.15
N ASN A 228 -12.17 3.69 17.17
CA ASN A 228 -12.68 2.32 17.29
C ASN A 228 -11.84 1.28 16.55
N ALA A 229 -10.61 1.58 16.14
CA ALA A 229 -9.68 0.58 15.64
C ALA A 229 -9.17 -0.30 16.81
N SER A 230 -10.03 -1.19 17.31
CA SER A 230 -9.61 -2.31 18.16
C SER A 230 -8.88 -3.32 17.27
N VAL A 231 -7.55 -3.31 17.32
CA VAL A 231 -6.78 -4.49 16.91
C VAL A 231 -7.02 -5.52 18.00
N ASP A 232 -7.78 -6.58 17.67
CA ASP A 232 -7.88 -7.75 18.52
C ASP A 232 -6.47 -8.33 18.66
N THR A 233 -5.82 -7.99 19.76
CA THR A 233 -4.56 -8.62 20.15
C THR A 233 -4.97 -10.00 20.62
N GLU A 234 -4.75 -11.03 19.80
CA GLU A 234 -4.94 -12.41 20.21
C GLU A 234 -4.12 -12.63 21.50
N GLY A 235 -4.84 -12.95 22.57
CA GLY A 235 -4.37 -12.83 23.94
C GLY A 235 -3.09 -13.62 24.21
N ASP A 236 -2.19 -12.95 24.93
CA ASP A 236 -0.85 -13.31 25.42
C ASP A 236 -0.81 -14.53 26.37
N ASN A 237 -1.56 -15.60 26.09
CA ASN A 237 -1.49 -16.86 26.87
C ASN A 237 -0.33 -17.76 26.42
N ASN A 238 0.16 -17.62 25.19
CA ASN A 238 1.24 -18.47 24.66
C ASN A 238 2.64 -18.10 25.18
N GLN A 239 2.87 -16.85 25.60
CA GLN A 239 4.18 -16.40 26.10
C GLN A 239 4.56 -17.13 27.40
N SER A 240 3.59 -17.34 28.30
CA SER A 240 3.81 -18.10 29.55
C SER A 240 4.20 -19.56 29.31
N GLY A 241 3.66 -20.17 28.24
CA GLY A 241 3.99 -21.54 27.84
C GLY A 241 5.42 -21.67 27.32
N MET A 242 5.90 -20.70 26.54
CA MET A 242 7.27 -20.71 25.99
C MET A 242 8.34 -20.52 27.07
N ASP A 243 8.12 -19.63 28.05
CA ASP A 243 9.05 -19.46 29.17
C ASP A 243 9.13 -20.73 30.04
N THR A 244 7.99 -21.39 30.26
CA THR A 244 7.94 -22.65 31.02
C THR A 244 8.70 -23.76 30.28
N LEU A 245 8.48 -23.91 28.97
CA LEU A 245 9.19 -24.90 28.13
C LEU A 245 10.70 -24.64 28.07
N TRP A 246 11.12 -23.39 28.03
CA TRP A 246 12.54 -23.02 28.04
C TRP A 246 13.23 -23.46 29.35
N TRP A 247 12.60 -23.20 30.51
CA TRP A 247 13.13 -23.65 31.80
C TRP A 247 13.16 -25.18 31.94
N VAL A 248 12.17 -25.89 31.41
CA VAL A 248 12.18 -27.37 31.36
C VAL A 248 13.40 -27.88 30.58
N GLY A 249 13.76 -27.24 29.47
CA GLY A 249 14.96 -27.57 28.70
C GLY A 249 16.27 -27.37 29.48
N VAL A 250 16.37 -26.28 30.25
CA VAL A 250 17.54 -26.00 31.13
C VAL A 250 17.67 -27.08 32.21
N PHE A 251 16.57 -27.45 32.86
CA PHE A 251 16.56 -28.52 33.88
C PHE A 251 16.94 -29.88 33.30
N MET A 252 16.39 -30.26 32.14
CA MET A 252 16.72 -31.52 31.47
C MET A 252 18.22 -31.60 31.11
N THR A 253 18.81 -30.49 30.64
CA THR A 253 20.23 -30.43 30.28
C THR A 253 21.12 -30.51 31.53
N ALA A 254 20.75 -29.81 32.61
CA ALA A 254 21.49 -29.87 33.88
C ALA A 254 21.45 -31.27 34.52
N VAL A 255 20.28 -31.91 34.53
CA VAL A 255 20.14 -33.30 35.02
C VAL A 255 20.93 -34.27 34.15
N GLY A 256 20.84 -34.14 32.82
CA GLY A 256 21.66 -34.93 31.89
C GLY A 256 23.16 -34.77 32.12
N GLY A 257 23.61 -33.54 32.41
CA GLY A 257 25.00 -33.23 32.77
C GLY A 257 25.43 -33.89 34.09
N LEU A 258 24.59 -33.85 35.12
CA LEU A 258 24.86 -34.53 36.39
C LEU A 258 24.92 -36.05 36.22
N VAL A 259 24.03 -36.64 35.43
CA VAL A 259 24.05 -38.08 35.14
C VAL A 259 25.32 -38.51 34.40
N LEU A 260 25.88 -37.65 33.52
CA LEU A 260 27.16 -37.91 32.87
C LEU A 260 28.37 -37.78 33.80
N ILE A 261 28.31 -36.95 34.84
CA ILE A 261 29.40 -36.78 35.81
C ILE A 261 29.43 -37.90 36.85
N TYR A 262 28.25 -38.43 37.22
CA TYR A 262 28.12 -39.51 38.21
C TYR A 262 28.19 -40.93 37.62
N LYS A 263 28.65 -41.08 36.37
CA LYS A 263 28.87 -42.37 35.72
C LYS A 263 30.31 -42.47 35.22
#